data_AF-A0A924CND9-F1
#
_entry.id   AF-A0A924CND9-F1
#
_cell.length_a   1.000
_cell.length_b   1.000
_cell.length_c   1.000
_cell.angle_alpha   90.00
_cell.angle_beta   90.00
_cell.angle_gamma   90.00
#
_symmetry.space_group_name_H-M   'P 1'
#
loop_
_entity.id
_entity.type
_entity.pdbx_description
1 polymer ?
#
loop_
_entity_poly.entity_id
_entity_poly.type
_entity_poly.pdbx_seq_one_letter_code
_entity_poly.pdbx_strand_id
1 'polypeptide(L)'
;PQDSAPDQAQSGCTSIAIGNYANDHHYPSGDITLAPKSIEWGGRWTGTPFTIPYTALIPDHIDGFFACEKNISVTHMANGATRLQPIVLAIGQAVGMAAALCLEQSCQPRHLPVRTVQNALLNDPIAPAAVIPLYNLPPHHPQWHHWQNHYLNQPQDYPRNGYVSDDNIPNDPSHAATQTALQTAALTETLFRGRFEKVGLHFRIHLNFPVKLLNQSYQLVTLDAAIDRQLHTYPSDTLISCIGKHNLAGAWIRVESLGQRA
;
A
#
# COMPACT_ATOMS: atom_id res chain seq x y z
N PRO A 1 -33.74 -30.78 17.62
CA PRO A 1 -32.44 -30.11 17.89
C PRO A 1 -31.98 -29.43 16.59
N GLN A 2 -32.24 -28.12 16.50
CA GLN A 2 -32.03 -27.30 15.31
C GLN A 2 -30.53 -27.11 15.05
N ASP A 3 -30.02 -27.80 14.03
CA ASP A 3 -28.71 -27.56 13.45
C ASP A 3 -28.79 -26.43 12.41
N SER A 4 -27.77 -25.59 12.48
CA SER A 4 -27.26 -24.62 11.49
C SER A 4 -28.27 -23.68 10.82
N ALA A 5 -28.41 -22.49 11.42
CA ALA A 5 -28.63 -21.29 10.62
C ALA A 5 -27.46 -21.15 9.63
N PRO A 6 -27.71 -20.89 8.34
CA PRO A 6 -26.64 -20.62 7.40
C PRO A 6 -25.93 -19.34 7.88
N ASP A 7 -24.61 -19.46 8.06
CA ASP A 7 -23.71 -18.34 8.27
C ASP A 7 -23.99 -17.32 7.17
N GLN A 8 -24.67 -16.23 7.53
CA GLN A 8 -24.79 -15.08 6.64
C GLN A 8 -23.40 -14.46 6.58
N ALA A 9 -22.52 -15.07 5.77
CA ALA A 9 -21.35 -14.42 5.26
C ALA A 9 -21.84 -13.09 4.68
N GLN A 10 -21.60 -12.00 5.42
CA GLN A 10 -21.78 -10.66 4.90
C GLN A 10 -21.03 -10.64 3.57
N SER A 11 -21.76 -10.53 2.46
CA SER A 11 -21.25 -10.48 1.09
C SER A 11 -20.41 -9.21 0.81
N GLY A 12 -19.79 -8.63 1.85
CA GLY A 12 -19.07 -7.38 1.84
C GLY A 12 -17.57 -7.58 2.09
N CYS A 13 -16.79 -6.55 1.75
CA CYS A 13 -15.37 -6.51 2.07
C CYS A 13 -15.15 -6.49 3.59
N THR A 14 -14.49 -7.52 4.14
CA THR A 14 -14.17 -7.63 5.58
C THR A 14 -12.73 -7.25 5.92
N SER A 15 -12.02 -6.61 4.99
CA SER A 15 -10.64 -6.18 5.17
C SER A 15 -10.49 -5.20 6.34
N ILE A 16 -9.44 -5.37 7.14
CA ILE A 16 -9.06 -4.46 8.24
C ILE A 16 -7.59 -4.04 8.19
N ALA A 17 -6.80 -4.60 7.26
CA ALA A 17 -5.41 -4.24 7.06
C ALA A 17 -4.97 -4.63 5.64
N ILE A 18 -3.92 -3.98 5.15
CA ILE A 18 -3.36 -4.20 3.82
C ILE A 18 -1.89 -4.59 3.96
N GLY A 19 -1.47 -5.62 3.23
CA GLY A 19 -0.07 -5.97 3.01
C GLY A 19 0.30 -5.83 1.55
N ASN A 20 1.59 -5.71 1.25
CA ASN A 20 2.11 -5.55 -0.12
C ASN A 20 3.45 -6.30 -0.32
N TYR A 21 3.61 -7.43 0.38
CA TYR A 21 4.83 -8.22 0.34
C TYR A 21 4.73 -9.40 -0.61
N ALA A 22 5.81 -9.62 -1.36
CA ALA A 22 5.93 -10.79 -2.21
C ALA A 22 6.00 -12.04 -1.32
N ASN A 23 5.29 -13.08 -1.75
CA ASN A 23 5.18 -14.29 -0.97
C ASN A 23 6.51 -15.08 -0.91
N ASP A 24 7.14 -15.11 0.24
CA ASP A 24 8.47 -15.68 0.49
C ASP A 24 8.38 -17.16 0.87
N HIS A 25 8.09 -18.01 -0.12
CA HIS A 25 8.03 -19.47 0.02
C HIS A 25 9.17 -20.15 -0.73
N HIS A 26 9.90 -21.01 -0.02
CA HIS A 26 10.87 -21.95 -0.57
C HIS A 26 10.32 -23.37 -0.46
N TYR A 27 9.95 -23.97 -1.59
CA TYR A 27 9.51 -25.36 -1.62
C TYR A 27 10.71 -26.29 -1.86
N PRO A 28 10.87 -27.36 -1.08
CA PRO A 28 12.03 -28.25 -1.19
C PRO A 28 11.99 -29.13 -2.46
N SER A 29 10.83 -29.26 -3.11
CA SER A 29 10.69 -29.94 -4.40
C SER A 29 9.36 -29.57 -5.07
N GLY A 30 9.32 -29.68 -6.41
CA GLY A 30 8.14 -29.43 -7.23
C GLY A 30 8.02 -27.99 -7.74
N ASP A 31 7.71 -27.84 -9.03
CA ASP A 31 7.39 -26.56 -9.65
C ASP A 31 5.92 -26.21 -9.38
N ILE A 32 5.65 -25.63 -8.22
CA ILE A 32 4.32 -25.07 -7.93
C ILE A 32 4.20 -23.77 -8.73
N THR A 33 3.38 -23.78 -9.77
CA THR A 33 3.06 -22.56 -10.54
C THR A 33 2.19 -21.65 -9.67
N LEU A 34 2.78 -20.60 -9.13
CA LEU A 34 2.08 -19.59 -8.34
C LEU A 34 1.75 -18.38 -9.21
N ALA A 35 0.65 -17.71 -8.90
CA ALA A 35 0.36 -16.40 -9.45
C ALA A 35 1.52 -15.42 -9.17
N PRO A 36 1.74 -14.41 -10.03
CA PRO A 36 2.74 -13.39 -9.79
C PRO A 36 2.61 -12.78 -8.39
N LYS A 37 3.68 -12.91 -7.61
CA LYS A 37 3.75 -12.46 -6.21
C LYS A 37 4.10 -10.97 -6.10
N SER A 38 4.51 -10.39 -7.23
CA SER A 38 5.00 -9.03 -7.35
C SER A 38 4.41 -8.37 -8.58
N ILE A 39 4.33 -7.05 -8.50
CA ILE A 39 3.94 -6.15 -9.59
C ILE A 39 5.03 -5.10 -9.79
N GLU A 40 5.08 -4.53 -10.98
CA GLU A 40 5.85 -3.31 -11.25
C GLU A 40 5.01 -2.10 -10.83
N TRP A 41 5.58 -1.25 -9.97
CA TRP A 41 4.94 0.00 -9.54
C TRP A 41 5.99 0.98 -9.02
N GLY A 42 5.86 2.28 -9.34
CA GLY A 42 6.78 3.29 -8.80
C GLY A 42 8.21 3.08 -9.28
N GLY A 43 8.40 2.62 -10.52
CA GLY A 43 9.70 2.34 -11.11
C GLY A 43 10.42 1.07 -10.62
N ARG A 44 9.81 0.24 -9.76
CA ARG A 44 10.44 -0.97 -9.17
C ARG A 44 9.47 -2.15 -9.11
N TRP A 45 10.01 -3.33 -8.81
CA TRP A 45 9.20 -4.47 -8.36
C TRP A 45 8.82 -4.31 -6.89
N THR A 46 7.54 -4.53 -6.59
CA THR A 46 6.97 -4.56 -5.22
C THR A 46 6.03 -5.74 -5.10
N GLY A 47 5.73 -6.20 -3.88
CA GLY A 47 4.74 -7.25 -3.70
C GLY A 47 3.34 -6.78 -4.10
N THR A 48 2.53 -7.70 -4.60
CA THR A 48 1.12 -7.44 -4.94
C THR A 48 0.33 -7.11 -3.67
N PRO A 49 -0.41 -5.98 -3.60
CA PRO A 49 -1.25 -5.67 -2.45
C PRO A 49 -2.31 -6.75 -2.18
N PHE A 50 -2.52 -7.07 -0.91
CA PHE A 50 -3.52 -8.02 -0.40
C PHE A 50 -4.11 -7.52 0.91
N THR A 51 -5.28 -8.05 1.29
CA THR A 51 -6.02 -7.64 2.48
C THR A 51 -6.03 -8.71 3.56
N ILE A 52 -6.05 -8.31 4.83
CA ILE A 52 -6.31 -9.20 5.96
C ILE A 52 -7.79 -9.04 6.37
N PRO A 53 -8.61 -10.10 6.25
CA PRO A 53 -10.00 -10.04 6.70
C PRO A 53 -10.09 -10.10 8.21
N TYR A 54 -11.07 -9.41 8.80
CA TYR A 54 -11.31 -9.39 10.25
C TYR A 54 -11.48 -10.80 10.84
N THR A 55 -12.16 -11.69 10.12
CA THR A 55 -12.42 -13.06 10.57
C THR A 55 -11.16 -13.91 10.69
N ALA A 56 -10.05 -13.54 10.02
CA ALA A 56 -8.76 -14.23 10.23
C ALA A 56 -8.21 -14.02 11.65
N LEU A 57 -8.74 -13.06 12.40
CA LEU A 57 -8.34 -12.73 13.76
C LEU A 57 -9.19 -13.44 14.81
N ILE A 58 -10.29 -14.09 14.42
CA ILE A 58 -11.29 -14.66 15.34
C ILE A 58 -11.09 -16.17 15.42
N PRO A 59 -10.76 -16.74 16.60
CA PRO A 59 -10.73 -18.20 16.77
C PRO A 59 -12.13 -18.80 16.67
N ASP A 60 -12.22 -20.02 16.18
CA ASP A 60 -13.50 -20.72 16.00
C ASP A 60 -14.23 -20.92 17.35
N HIS A 61 -13.51 -21.42 18.36
CA HIS A 61 -14.10 -21.93 19.61
C HIS A 61 -13.87 -21.07 20.86
N ILE A 62 -13.11 -19.97 20.77
CA ILE A 62 -12.74 -19.15 21.94
C ILE A 62 -13.34 -17.76 21.80
N ASP A 63 -14.12 -17.35 22.78
CA ASP A 63 -14.67 -15.99 22.91
C ASP A 63 -13.75 -15.06 23.69
N GLY A 64 -13.97 -13.75 23.54
CA GLY A 64 -13.19 -12.71 24.23
C GLY A 64 -11.73 -12.63 23.80
N PHE A 65 -11.35 -13.24 22.67
CA PHE A 65 -9.96 -13.35 22.23
C PHE A 65 -9.77 -12.94 20.76
N PHE A 66 -8.67 -12.24 20.48
CA PHE A 66 -8.18 -11.98 19.12
C PHE A 66 -6.84 -12.67 18.90
N ALA A 67 -6.73 -13.44 17.82
CA ALA A 67 -5.44 -13.89 17.30
C ALA A 67 -4.77 -12.72 16.56
N CYS A 68 -3.49 -12.49 16.84
CA CYS A 68 -2.71 -11.38 16.30
C CYS A 68 -1.37 -11.86 15.74
N GLU A 69 -0.73 -11.00 14.93
CA GLU A 69 0.62 -11.24 14.40
C GLU A 69 0.70 -12.56 13.61
N LYS A 70 1.61 -13.47 13.96
CA LYS A 70 1.78 -14.77 13.27
C LYS A 70 0.76 -15.82 13.70
N ASN A 71 -0.13 -15.49 14.63
CA ASN A 71 -1.15 -16.41 15.14
C ASN A 71 -2.47 -16.30 14.37
N ILE A 72 -2.59 -15.36 13.42
CA ILE A 72 -3.82 -15.21 12.63
C ILE A 72 -4.08 -16.46 11.77
N SER A 73 -5.35 -16.71 11.48
CA SER A 73 -5.75 -17.83 10.64
C SER A 73 -5.38 -17.58 9.17
N VAL A 74 -4.38 -18.30 8.68
CA VAL A 74 -3.90 -18.24 7.31
C VAL A 74 -3.51 -19.63 6.82
N THR A 75 -3.62 -19.86 5.52
CA THR A 75 -2.97 -21.04 4.91
C THR A 75 -1.47 -20.90 5.01
N HIS A 76 -0.75 -22.03 4.90
CA HIS A 76 0.70 -22.03 4.78
C HIS A 76 1.17 -21.04 3.69
N MET A 77 0.52 -21.06 2.52
CA MET A 77 0.83 -20.17 1.40
C MET A 77 0.67 -18.68 1.74
N ALA A 78 -0.38 -18.29 2.46
CA ALA A 78 -0.59 -16.88 2.83
C ALA A 78 0.39 -16.43 3.92
N ASN A 79 0.76 -17.32 4.84
CA ASN A 79 1.69 -17.02 5.93
C ASN A 79 3.07 -16.51 5.47
N GLY A 80 3.50 -16.90 4.26
CA GLY A 80 4.75 -16.42 3.66
C GLY A 80 4.75 -14.93 3.29
N ALA A 81 3.58 -14.29 3.22
CA ALA A 81 3.43 -12.87 2.95
C ALA A 81 2.92 -12.08 4.17
N THR A 82 2.07 -12.66 5.02
CA THR A 82 1.40 -11.93 6.13
C THR A 82 2.29 -11.67 7.35
N ARG A 83 3.39 -12.43 7.51
CA ARG A 83 4.23 -12.42 8.72
C ARG A 83 5.24 -11.27 8.86
N LEU A 84 5.28 -10.32 7.92
CA LEU A 84 6.30 -9.26 7.88
C LEU A 84 5.88 -8.03 8.69
N GLN A 85 6.88 -7.34 9.25
CA GLN A 85 6.67 -6.38 10.34
C GLN A 85 5.63 -5.29 10.04
N PRO A 86 5.58 -4.66 8.84
CA PRO A 86 4.56 -3.64 8.59
C PRO A 86 3.14 -4.18 8.62
N ILE A 87 2.92 -5.42 8.18
CA ILE A 87 1.61 -6.05 8.20
C ILE A 87 1.22 -6.41 9.63
N VAL A 88 2.17 -6.91 10.40
CA VAL A 88 2.00 -7.19 11.83
C VAL A 88 1.60 -5.92 12.60
N LEU A 89 2.22 -4.79 12.31
CA LEU A 89 1.86 -3.50 12.91
C LEU A 89 0.44 -3.08 12.52
N ALA A 90 0.06 -3.22 11.24
CA ALA A 90 -1.29 -2.90 10.79
C ALA A 90 -2.37 -3.80 11.45
N ILE A 91 -2.10 -5.10 11.59
CA ILE A 91 -2.96 -6.03 12.33
C ILE A 91 -3.07 -5.60 13.80
N GLY A 92 -1.96 -5.24 14.44
CA GLY A 92 -1.94 -4.78 15.83
C GLY A 92 -2.79 -3.53 16.03
N GLN A 93 -2.70 -2.56 15.12
CA GLN A 93 -3.54 -1.36 15.13
C GLN A 93 -5.03 -1.73 15.00
N ALA A 94 -5.38 -2.57 14.03
CA ALA A 94 -6.76 -3.01 13.82
C ALA A 94 -7.35 -3.76 15.02
N VAL A 95 -6.58 -4.66 15.63
CA VAL A 95 -7.03 -5.42 16.80
C VAL A 95 -7.17 -4.52 18.02
N GLY A 96 -6.21 -3.62 18.27
CA GLY A 96 -6.30 -2.68 19.38
C GLY A 96 -7.57 -1.83 19.30
N MET A 97 -7.85 -1.29 18.11
CA MET A 97 -9.09 -0.55 17.84
C MET A 97 -10.34 -1.43 18.05
N ALA A 98 -10.35 -2.65 17.49
CA ALA A 98 -11.48 -3.56 17.62
C ALA A 98 -11.75 -3.99 19.08
N ALA A 99 -10.70 -4.24 19.87
CA ALA A 99 -10.83 -4.60 21.27
C ALA A 99 -11.45 -3.48 22.10
N ALA A 100 -11.04 -2.22 21.88
CA ALA A 100 -11.66 -1.06 22.52
C ALA A 100 -13.15 -0.94 22.16
N LEU A 101 -13.49 -1.07 20.86
CA LEU A 101 -14.87 -1.03 20.39
C LEU A 101 -15.74 -2.16 20.96
N CYS A 102 -15.18 -3.37 21.14
CA CYS A 102 -15.88 -4.48 21.78
C CYS A 102 -16.29 -4.13 23.21
N LEU A 103 -15.39 -3.50 23.97
CA LEU A 103 -15.66 -3.07 25.35
C LEU A 103 -16.73 -1.97 25.38
N GLU A 104 -16.62 -0.97 24.51
CA GLU A 104 -17.59 0.13 24.42
C GLU A 104 -19.00 -0.36 24.06
N GLN A 105 -19.10 -1.33 23.14
CA GLN A 105 -20.37 -1.88 22.68
C GLN A 105 -20.85 -3.07 23.52
N SER A 106 -20.07 -3.47 24.53
CA SER A 106 -20.36 -4.65 25.37
C SER A 106 -20.63 -5.90 24.52
N CYS A 107 -19.83 -6.12 23.47
CA CYS A 107 -19.97 -7.24 22.55
C CYS A 107 -18.70 -8.10 22.49
N GLN A 108 -18.86 -9.37 22.10
CA GLN A 108 -17.72 -10.25 21.84
C GLN A 108 -17.06 -9.90 20.50
N PRO A 109 -15.75 -10.20 20.32
CA PRO A 109 -15.04 -10.03 19.04
C PRO A 109 -15.81 -10.53 17.82
N ARG A 110 -16.36 -11.75 17.88
CA ARG A 110 -17.13 -12.34 16.76
C ARG A 110 -18.44 -11.62 16.45
N HIS A 111 -18.95 -10.82 17.38
CA HIS A 111 -20.20 -10.07 17.24
C HIS A 111 -19.97 -8.60 16.92
N LEU A 112 -18.72 -8.13 16.88
CA LEU A 112 -18.41 -6.75 16.51
C LEU A 112 -18.63 -6.56 15.00
N PRO A 113 -19.47 -5.60 14.57
CA PRO A 113 -19.65 -5.36 13.14
C PRO A 113 -18.33 -4.88 12.51
N VAL A 114 -17.87 -5.57 11.46
CA VAL A 114 -16.59 -5.26 10.80
C VAL A 114 -16.55 -3.81 10.29
N ARG A 115 -17.69 -3.29 9.82
CA ARG A 115 -17.83 -1.89 9.38
C ARG A 115 -17.51 -0.89 10.49
N THR A 116 -17.79 -1.21 11.76
CA THR A 116 -17.43 -0.35 12.90
C THR A 116 -15.92 -0.20 13.00
N VAL A 117 -15.17 -1.31 12.89
CA VAL A 117 -13.70 -1.30 12.95
C VAL A 117 -13.12 -0.57 11.73
N GLN A 118 -13.63 -0.86 10.53
CA GLN A 118 -13.20 -0.20 9.30
C GLN A 118 -13.39 1.32 9.37
N ASN A 119 -14.54 1.78 9.86
CA ASN A 119 -14.80 3.20 10.04
C ASN A 119 -13.85 3.81 11.09
N ALA A 120 -13.62 3.13 12.21
CA ALA A 120 -12.72 3.64 13.24
C ALA A 120 -11.27 3.74 12.72
N LEU A 121 -10.81 2.76 11.92
CA LEU A 121 -9.50 2.79 11.28
C LEU A 121 -9.36 3.90 10.25
N LEU A 122 -10.36 4.09 9.39
CA LEU A 122 -10.34 5.13 8.35
C LEU A 122 -10.42 6.55 8.93
N ASN A 123 -11.07 6.71 10.08
CA ASN A 123 -11.32 8.00 10.72
C ASN A 123 -10.39 8.27 11.92
N ASP A 124 -9.38 7.43 12.17
CA ASP A 124 -8.44 7.68 13.26
C ASP A 124 -7.73 9.03 13.05
N PRO A 125 -7.79 9.95 14.02
CA PRO A 125 -7.27 11.32 13.84
C PRO A 125 -5.74 11.40 13.88
N ILE A 126 -5.06 10.36 14.37
CA ILE A 126 -3.60 10.34 14.56
C ILE A 126 -2.94 9.49 13.47
N ALA A 127 -3.50 8.31 13.20
CA ALA A 127 -2.92 7.31 12.32
C ALA A 127 -4.01 6.61 11.49
N PRO A 128 -4.65 7.29 10.53
CA PRO A 128 -5.67 6.66 9.68
C PRO A 128 -5.08 5.48 8.90
N ALA A 129 -5.82 4.37 8.86
CA ALA A 129 -5.39 3.13 8.22
C ALA A 129 -6.30 2.76 7.05
N ALA A 130 -5.69 2.52 5.89
CA ALA A 130 -6.40 2.04 4.70
C ALA A 130 -6.86 0.58 4.89
N VAL A 131 -8.05 0.27 4.41
CA VAL A 131 -8.60 -1.09 4.41
C VAL A 131 -8.89 -1.60 2.99
N ILE A 132 -8.97 -0.71 2.01
CA ILE A 132 -9.01 -1.02 0.58
C ILE A 132 -7.66 -0.64 -0.07
N PRO A 133 -6.98 -1.54 -0.78
CA PRO A 133 -5.75 -1.19 -1.50
C PRO A 133 -6.05 -0.26 -2.66
N LEU A 134 -5.45 0.93 -2.70
CA LEU A 134 -5.56 1.87 -3.81
C LEU A 134 -4.16 2.28 -4.26
N TYR A 135 -3.84 2.07 -5.54
CA TYR A 135 -2.46 2.18 -6.03
C TYR A 135 -2.08 3.62 -6.34
N ASN A 136 -3.09 4.47 -6.57
CA ASN A 136 -2.91 5.86 -6.97
C ASN A 136 -3.48 6.89 -6.00
N LEU A 137 -3.98 6.45 -4.84
CA LEU A 137 -4.66 7.33 -3.90
C LEU A 137 -4.12 7.15 -2.49
N PRO A 138 -3.12 7.97 -2.08
CA PRO A 138 -2.53 7.85 -0.75
C PRO A 138 -3.41 8.49 0.34
N PRO A 139 -3.21 8.15 1.63
CA PRO A 139 -4.05 8.63 2.73
C PRO A 139 -4.22 10.14 2.88
N HIS A 140 -3.23 10.92 2.43
CA HIS A 140 -3.25 12.38 2.50
C HIS A 140 -4.07 13.03 1.37
N HIS A 141 -4.52 12.27 0.37
CA HIS A 141 -5.31 12.83 -0.73
C HIS A 141 -6.75 13.16 -0.26
N PRO A 142 -7.33 14.32 -0.62
CA PRO A 142 -8.68 14.73 -0.16
C PRO A 142 -9.79 13.71 -0.46
N GLN A 143 -9.69 13.03 -1.59
CA GLN A 143 -10.65 11.99 -1.99
C GLN A 143 -10.34 10.59 -1.44
N TRP A 144 -9.23 10.38 -0.72
CA TRP A 144 -8.84 9.05 -0.24
C TRP A 144 -9.95 8.40 0.57
N HIS A 145 -10.49 9.14 1.54
CA HIS A 145 -11.57 8.66 2.40
C HIS A 145 -12.84 8.32 1.63
N HIS A 146 -13.20 9.14 0.65
CA HIS A 146 -14.35 8.89 -0.22
C HIS A 146 -14.22 7.55 -0.93
N TRP A 147 -13.08 7.28 -1.57
CA TRP A 147 -12.88 6.05 -2.35
C TRP A 147 -12.71 4.80 -1.47
N GLN A 148 -12.10 4.91 -0.29
CA GLN A 148 -12.11 3.82 0.70
C GLN A 148 -13.55 3.41 1.04
N ASN A 149 -14.41 4.38 1.35
CA ASN A 149 -15.81 4.11 1.68
C ASN A 149 -16.64 3.62 0.48
N HIS A 150 -16.41 4.17 -0.71
CA HIS A 150 -17.11 3.75 -1.91
C HIS A 150 -16.90 2.25 -2.17
N TYR A 151 -15.66 1.76 -2.22
CA TYR A 151 -15.41 0.33 -2.46
C TYR A 151 -15.74 -0.57 -1.28
N LEU A 152 -15.74 -0.04 -0.05
CA LEU A 152 -16.28 -0.77 1.10
C LEU A 152 -17.80 -0.97 1.00
N ASN A 153 -18.54 -0.01 0.44
CA ASN A 153 -19.99 -0.06 0.26
C ASN A 153 -20.40 -0.77 -1.03
N GLN A 154 -19.55 -0.70 -2.06
CA GLN A 154 -19.76 -1.28 -3.39
C GLN A 154 -18.52 -2.07 -3.83
N PRO A 155 -18.25 -3.25 -3.23
CA PRO A 155 -17.05 -4.04 -3.55
C PRO A 155 -16.95 -4.45 -5.02
N GLN A 156 -18.09 -4.59 -5.72
CA GLN A 156 -18.15 -4.91 -7.14
C GLN A 156 -17.58 -3.81 -8.04
N ASP A 157 -17.52 -2.57 -7.55
CA ASP A 157 -16.98 -1.43 -8.30
C ASP A 157 -15.45 -1.37 -8.21
N TYR A 158 -14.83 -2.17 -7.33
CA TYR A 158 -13.39 -2.14 -7.11
C TYR A 158 -12.63 -2.51 -8.40
N PRO A 159 -11.72 -1.64 -8.87
CA PRO A 159 -11.05 -1.83 -10.15
C PRO A 159 -10.02 -2.96 -10.06
N ARG A 160 -10.02 -3.87 -11.04
CA ARG A 160 -9.10 -5.03 -11.07
C ARG A 160 -7.62 -4.63 -11.08
N ASN A 161 -7.28 -3.45 -11.58
CA ASN A 161 -5.91 -2.94 -11.61
C ASN A 161 -5.53 -2.16 -10.33
N GLY A 162 -6.47 -1.93 -9.40
CA GLY A 162 -6.23 -1.18 -8.15
C GLY A 162 -6.15 0.34 -8.31
N TYR A 163 -6.40 0.88 -9.51
CA TYR A 163 -6.38 2.32 -9.79
C TYR A 163 -7.79 2.88 -9.80
N VAL A 164 -8.03 3.90 -8.97
CA VAL A 164 -9.21 4.76 -9.13
C VAL A 164 -9.08 5.52 -10.44
N SER A 165 -10.15 5.61 -11.23
CA SER A 165 -10.12 6.29 -12.54
C SER A 165 -9.61 7.73 -12.45
N ASP A 166 -8.82 8.16 -13.43
CA ASP A 166 -8.33 9.54 -13.53
C ASP A 166 -9.47 10.54 -13.78
N ASP A 167 -10.58 10.12 -14.40
CA ASP A 167 -11.78 10.95 -14.54
C ASP A 167 -12.42 11.28 -13.18
N ASN A 168 -12.19 10.42 -12.20
CA ASN A 168 -12.76 10.51 -10.87
C ASN A 168 -11.87 11.25 -9.87
N ILE A 169 -10.56 11.32 -10.14
CA ILE A 169 -9.58 12.07 -9.35
C ILE A 169 -9.01 13.18 -10.23
N PRO A 170 -9.56 14.41 -10.15
CA PRO A 170 -9.03 15.55 -10.89
C PRO A 170 -7.52 15.67 -10.63
N ASN A 171 -6.74 15.85 -11.69
CA ASN A 171 -5.33 16.19 -11.58
C ASN A 171 -5.21 17.53 -10.85
N ASP A 172 -5.00 17.50 -9.53
CA ASP A 172 -4.55 18.68 -8.81
C ASP A 172 -3.02 18.64 -8.70
N PRO A 173 -2.29 19.35 -9.58
CA PRO A 173 -0.83 19.43 -9.51
C PRO A 173 -0.32 20.13 -8.24
N SER A 174 -1.19 20.75 -7.43
CA SER A 174 -0.80 21.44 -6.20
C SER A 174 -0.57 20.52 -4.99
N HIS A 175 -0.98 19.24 -5.07
CA HIS A 175 -0.87 18.30 -3.95
C HIS A 175 0.36 17.38 -3.97
N ALA A 176 1.22 17.48 -4.99
CA ALA A 176 2.56 16.88 -4.97
C ALA A 176 3.47 17.49 -3.87
N ALA A 177 2.98 18.46 -3.11
CA ALA A 177 3.71 19.14 -2.05
C ALA A 177 2.79 19.49 -0.87
N THR A 178 2.39 18.51 -0.07
CA THR A 178 1.89 18.80 1.30
C THR A 178 2.28 17.69 2.28
N GLN A 179 3.54 17.76 2.76
CA GLN A 179 3.94 17.68 4.19
C GLN A 179 3.02 16.85 5.12
N THR A 180 3.40 15.79 5.85
CA THR A 180 4.67 15.48 6.56
C THR A 180 4.54 14.11 7.25
N ALA A 181 5.63 13.34 7.36
CA ALA A 181 6.03 12.52 8.53
C ALA A 181 7.36 11.82 8.19
N LEU A 182 8.51 12.49 8.20
CA LEU A 182 9.16 13.08 9.36
C LEU A 182 9.97 14.31 8.93
N GLN A 183 9.74 15.44 9.61
CA GLN A 183 10.66 16.57 9.70
C GLN A 183 11.94 16.16 10.47
N THR A 184 12.72 15.25 9.89
CA THR A 184 14.05 14.88 10.40
C THR A 184 15.07 14.62 9.28
N ALA A 185 14.78 14.99 8.02
CA ALA A 185 15.72 14.76 6.91
C ALA A 185 15.87 15.93 5.92
N ALA A 186 15.53 17.17 6.31
CA ALA A 186 15.68 18.38 5.49
C ALA A 186 17.15 18.79 5.20
N LEU A 187 18.09 17.85 5.24
CA LEU A 187 19.51 18.02 4.92
C LEU A 187 20.06 17.00 3.89
N THR A 188 19.22 16.13 3.31
CA THR A 188 19.71 15.02 2.45
C THR A 188 19.11 14.94 1.06
N GLU A 189 18.08 15.73 0.76
CA GLU A 189 17.47 15.73 -0.57
C GLU A 189 18.38 16.46 -1.55
N THR A 190 18.72 15.75 -2.64
CA THR A 190 19.67 16.20 -3.63
C THR A 190 18.93 16.49 -4.94
N LEU A 191 19.31 17.57 -5.61
CA LEU A 191 18.88 17.84 -6.98
C LEU A 191 19.65 16.92 -7.94
N PHE A 192 18.91 16.24 -8.80
CA PHE A 192 19.43 15.45 -9.90
C PHE A 192 18.94 16.05 -11.21
N ARG A 193 19.82 16.07 -12.21
CA ARG A 193 19.47 16.44 -13.57
C ARG A 193 20.11 15.43 -14.52
N GLY A 194 19.44 15.15 -15.62
CA GLY A 194 19.93 14.17 -16.56
C GLY A 194 18.96 13.84 -17.67
N ARG A 195 19.42 12.98 -18.57
CA ARG A 195 18.63 12.47 -19.69
C ARG A 195 17.80 11.27 -19.20
N PHE A 196 16.50 11.39 -19.33
CA PHE A 196 15.53 10.39 -18.91
C PHE A 196 15.42 9.27 -19.94
N GLU A 197 15.29 8.05 -19.45
CA GLU A 197 15.05 6.87 -20.27
C GLU A 197 13.91 6.07 -19.66
N LYS A 198 12.95 5.68 -20.49
CA LYS A 198 11.78 4.88 -20.09
C LYS A 198 11.77 3.55 -20.84
N VAL A 199 11.79 2.46 -20.09
CA VAL A 199 11.70 1.09 -20.62
C VAL A 199 10.58 0.37 -19.89
N GLY A 200 9.40 0.29 -20.52
CA GLY A 200 8.20 -0.25 -19.87
C GLY A 200 7.79 0.59 -18.65
N LEU A 201 7.72 -0.05 -17.48
CA LEU A 201 7.41 0.58 -16.19
C LEU A 201 8.67 0.93 -15.38
N HIS A 202 9.86 0.78 -15.98
CA HIS A 202 11.12 1.17 -15.38
C HIS A 202 11.63 2.49 -15.94
N PHE A 203 12.16 3.30 -15.03
CA PHE A 203 12.62 4.65 -15.28
C PHE A 203 14.10 4.74 -14.96
N ARG A 204 14.89 5.34 -15.86
CA ARG A 204 16.31 5.60 -15.62
C ARG A 204 16.63 7.07 -15.89
N ILE A 205 17.67 7.56 -15.23
CA ILE A 205 18.26 8.86 -15.50
C ILE A 205 19.76 8.71 -15.72
N HIS A 206 20.25 9.25 -16.83
CA HIS A 206 21.67 9.41 -17.12
C HIS A 206 22.08 10.80 -16.64
N LEU A 207 22.75 10.86 -15.49
CA LEU A 207 22.97 12.12 -14.79
C LEU A 207 23.93 13.04 -15.55
N ASN A 208 23.62 14.33 -15.53
CA ASN A 208 24.55 15.43 -15.80
C ASN A 208 24.80 16.28 -14.53
N PHE A 209 24.03 16.07 -13.46
CA PHE A 209 24.24 16.65 -12.14
C PHE A 209 23.64 15.73 -11.06
N PRO A 210 24.29 15.57 -9.88
CA PRO A 210 25.55 16.19 -9.46
C PRO A 210 26.79 15.51 -10.07
N VAL A 211 27.87 16.27 -10.24
CA VAL A 211 29.13 15.82 -10.88
C VAL A 211 29.73 14.56 -10.23
N LYS A 212 29.59 14.42 -8.91
CA LYS A 212 30.09 13.26 -8.15
C LYS A 212 29.40 11.93 -8.47
N LEU A 213 28.23 11.97 -9.13
CA LEU A 213 27.43 10.80 -9.49
C LEU A 213 27.37 10.59 -11.01
N LEU A 214 28.25 11.23 -11.78
CA LEU A 214 28.34 11.00 -13.22
C LEU A 214 28.91 9.60 -13.54
N ASN A 215 28.81 9.21 -14.81
CA ASN A 215 29.35 7.96 -15.39
C ASN A 215 28.51 6.70 -15.19
N GLN A 216 27.29 6.79 -14.67
CA GLN A 216 26.35 5.69 -14.68
C GLN A 216 24.90 6.19 -14.78
N SER A 217 23.99 5.27 -15.08
CA SER A 217 22.55 5.52 -15.02
C SER A 217 21.96 5.01 -13.73
N TYR A 218 20.99 5.77 -13.22
CA TYR A 218 20.30 5.46 -11.98
C TYR A 218 18.86 5.13 -12.27
N GLN A 219 18.35 4.06 -11.65
CA GLN A 219 16.93 3.77 -11.67
C GLN A 219 16.18 4.81 -10.83
N LEU A 220 15.11 5.38 -11.37
CA LEU A 220 14.21 6.24 -10.63
C LEU A 220 13.10 5.40 -10.02
N VAL A 221 12.92 5.53 -8.72
CA VAL A 221 11.81 4.89 -7.99
C VAL A 221 11.04 5.93 -7.21
N THR A 222 9.76 5.71 -6.97
CA THR A 222 8.95 6.60 -6.13
C THR A 222 7.96 5.83 -5.26
N LEU A 223 7.54 6.48 -4.18
CA LEU A 223 6.45 6.05 -3.31
C LEU A 223 5.20 6.91 -3.50
N ASP A 224 5.26 7.87 -4.41
CA ASP A 224 4.20 8.83 -4.70
C ASP A 224 3.56 8.51 -6.05
N ALA A 225 2.24 8.32 -6.05
CA ALA A 225 1.49 7.96 -7.24
C ALA A 225 1.42 9.08 -8.29
N ALA A 226 1.43 10.35 -7.87
CA ALA A 226 1.43 11.47 -8.80
C ALA A 226 2.78 11.58 -9.51
N ILE A 227 3.89 11.34 -8.80
CA ILE A 227 5.23 11.26 -9.40
C ILE A 227 5.31 10.09 -10.37
N ASP A 228 4.82 8.90 -9.99
CA ASP A 228 4.79 7.72 -10.86
C ASP A 228 4.02 8.00 -12.15
N ARG A 229 2.82 8.56 -12.04
CA ARG A 229 2.00 9.00 -13.19
C ARG A 229 2.78 10.00 -14.06
N GLN A 230 3.40 11.02 -13.47
CA GLN A 230 4.18 12.02 -14.21
C GLN A 230 5.36 11.40 -14.97
N LEU A 231 6.12 10.49 -14.35
CA LEU A 231 7.22 9.76 -15.00
C LEU A 231 6.73 8.96 -16.21
N HIS A 232 5.53 8.36 -16.13
CA HIS A 232 4.92 7.68 -17.28
C HIS A 232 4.61 8.63 -18.44
N THR A 233 4.28 9.90 -18.17
CA THR A 233 4.01 10.90 -19.21
C THR A 233 5.25 11.47 -19.89
N TYR A 234 6.43 11.33 -19.28
CA TYR A 234 7.66 11.86 -19.86
C TYR A 234 8.07 11.04 -21.10
N PRO A 235 8.38 11.71 -22.23
CA PRO A 235 9.00 11.06 -23.37
C PRO A 235 10.41 10.59 -22.97
N SER A 236 10.80 9.41 -23.46
CA SER A 236 12.18 8.97 -23.34
C SER A 236 13.10 9.95 -24.08
N ASP A 237 14.36 9.99 -23.69
CA ASP A 237 15.39 10.88 -24.26
C ASP A 237 15.19 12.38 -23.99
N THR A 238 14.39 12.74 -22.98
CA THR A 238 14.20 14.14 -22.54
C THR A 238 15.09 14.50 -21.37
N LEU A 239 15.46 15.78 -21.26
CA LEU A 239 16.13 16.27 -20.06
C LEU A 239 15.09 16.50 -18.96
N ILE A 240 15.34 15.92 -17.80
CA ILE A 240 14.50 16.11 -16.62
C ILE A 240 15.35 16.58 -15.44
N SER A 241 14.66 17.18 -14.47
CA SER A 241 15.22 17.44 -13.14
C SER A 241 14.33 16.83 -12.08
N CYS A 242 14.91 16.32 -11.02
CA CYS A 242 14.16 15.78 -9.89
C CYS A 242 14.89 16.02 -8.58
N ILE A 243 14.13 16.11 -7.49
CA ILE A 243 14.64 16.15 -6.13
C ILE A 243 14.38 14.77 -5.52
N GLY A 244 15.39 14.22 -4.85
CA GLY A 244 15.26 12.90 -4.28
C GLY A 244 16.41 12.49 -3.38
N LYS A 245 16.43 11.20 -3.04
CA LYS A 245 17.46 10.58 -2.21
C LYS A 245 18.16 9.47 -2.98
N HIS A 246 19.47 9.62 -3.17
CA HIS A 246 20.31 8.59 -3.77
C HIS A 246 20.57 7.47 -2.75
N ASN A 247 20.39 6.22 -3.17
CA ASN A 247 20.80 5.08 -2.36
C ASN A 247 22.32 4.83 -2.50
N LEU A 248 23.07 4.90 -1.40
CA LEU A 248 24.52 4.65 -1.42
C LEU A 248 24.91 3.18 -1.69
N ALA A 249 23.99 2.24 -1.46
CA ALA A 249 24.20 0.81 -1.64
C ALA A 249 23.69 0.28 -2.99
N GLY A 250 23.09 1.12 -3.85
CA GLY A 250 22.58 0.69 -5.14
C GLY A 250 22.33 1.84 -6.11
N ALA A 251 22.36 1.55 -7.41
CA ALA A 251 22.21 2.57 -8.46
C ALA A 251 20.75 3.03 -8.65
N TRP A 252 20.10 3.53 -7.60
CA TRP A 252 18.74 4.08 -7.67
C TRP A 252 18.54 5.33 -6.83
N ILE A 253 17.58 6.16 -7.27
CA ILE A 253 17.19 7.42 -6.67
C ILE A 253 15.70 7.34 -6.32
N ARG A 254 15.36 7.57 -5.05
CA ARG A 254 13.97 7.77 -4.63
C ARG A 254 13.56 9.20 -4.95
N VAL A 255 12.67 9.37 -5.91
CA VAL A 255 12.17 10.66 -6.38
C VAL A 255 11.06 11.14 -5.44
N GLU A 256 11.25 12.34 -4.90
CA GLU A 256 10.32 13.04 -4.00
C GLU A 256 9.63 14.22 -4.71
N SER A 257 10.21 14.70 -5.82
CA SER A 257 9.62 15.77 -6.63
C SER A 257 10.25 15.77 -8.03
N LEU A 258 9.46 16.16 -9.03
CA LEU A 258 9.91 16.40 -10.41
C LEU A 258 9.90 17.90 -10.68
N GLY A 259 10.98 18.42 -11.26
CA GLY A 259 11.04 19.81 -11.70
C GLY A 259 10.27 20.01 -13.01
N GLN A 260 9.91 21.27 -13.30
CA GLN A 260 9.29 21.61 -14.59
C GLN A 260 10.23 21.27 -15.75
N ARG A 261 9.64 20.89 -16.90
CA ARG A 261 10.38 20.65 -18.15
C ARG A 261 11.22 21.89 -18.46
N ALA A 262 12.52 21.70 -18.66
CA ALA A 262 13.41 22.74 -19.17
C ALA A 262 13.23 22.91 -20.68
#